data_AF-A0A3Q9FNL7-F1
#
_entry.id   AF-A0A3Q9FNL7-F1
#
_cell.length_a   1.000
_cell.length_b   1.000
_cell.length_c   1.000
_cell.angle_alpha   90.00
_cell.angle_beta   90.00
_cell.angle_gamma   90.00
#
_symmetry.space_group_name_H-M   'P 1'
#
loop_
_entity.id
_entity.type
_entity.pdbx_description
1 polymer ?
#
loop_
_entity_poly.entity_id
_entity_poly.type
_entity_poly.pdbx_seq_one_letter_code
_entity_poly.pdbx_strand_id
1 'polypeptide(L)'
;MKKILSLTLLILFSFACQPYKDVVIDPFAPKFVTLDQTRMYFNNVRATYYDIIPHKKSSETTTIYRYDKSVLDSTKAIIQLHIVSIPSKDNAFIMLAPNPFFKGYQHFTVYWKNTDTNQIGEIRYKQGGMPDQFLFATEVYNLLNKEDIEYEISFGDTRTPFLTTLQERNAFRLTLVDFYRLVTLL
;
A
#
# COMPACT_ATOMS: atom_id res chain seq x y z
N MET A 1 -41.77 13.09 -18.36
CA MET A 1 -41.04 13.70 -17.22
C MET A 1 -40.51 12.69 -16.18
N LYS A 2 -41.00 11.44 -16.10
CA LYS A 2 -40.48 10.42 -15.14
C LYS A 2 -39.08 9.85 -15.45
N LYS A 3 -38.60 9.92 -16.70
CA LYS A 3 -37.29 9.36 -17.09
C LYS A 3 -36.08 10.23 -16.67
N ILE A 4 -36.29 11.53 -16.46
CA ILE A 4 -35.21 12.45 -16.04
C ILE A 4 -34.91 12.28 -14.55
N LEU A 5 -35.93 12.00 -13.73
CA LEU A 5 -35.80 11.81 -12.28
C LEU A 5 -35.00 10.54 -11.91
N SER A 6 -35.05 9.51 -12.77
CA SER A 6 -34.31 8.27 -12.57
C SER A 6 -32.82 8.39 -12.92
N LEU A 7 -32.44 9.37 -13.75
CA LEU A 7 -31.05 9.59 -14.15
C LEU A 7 -30.28 10.39 -13.08
N THR A 8 -30.94 11.33 -12.40
CA THR A 8 -30.35 12.10 -11.29
C THR A 8 -30.11 11.25 -10.05
N LEU A 9 -30.94 10.24 -9.78
CA LEU A 9 -30.76 9.33 -8.65
C LEU A 9 -29.54 8.40 -8.83
N LEU A 10 -29.19 8.05 -10.07
CA LEU A 10 -28.01 7.22 -10.36
C LEU A 10 -26.68 7.99 -10.19
N ILE A 11 -26.68 9.30 -10.47
CA ILE A 11 -25.50 10.17 -10.37
C ILE A 11 -25.15 10.48 -8.89
N LEU A 12 -26.15 10.49 -8.00
CA LEU A 12 -25.93 10.70 -6.56
C LEU A 12 -25.24 9.53 -5.85
N PHE A 13 -25.33 8.30 -6.38
CA PHE A 13 -24.62 7.14 -5.83
C PHE A 13 -23.19 6.98 -6.34
N SER A 14 -22.77 7.72 -7.37
CA SER A 14 -21.42 7.63 -7.92
C SER A 14 -20.37 8.48 -7.19
N PHE A 15 -20.77 9.34 -6.25
CA PHE A 15 -19.82 9.93 -5.29
C PHE A 15 -19.55 8.93 -4.16
N ALA A 16 -18.96 7.79 -4.51
CA ALA A 16 -18.33 6.92 -3.54
C ALA A 16 -17.15 7.69 -2.93
N CYS A 17 -17.42 8.38 -1.82
CA CYS A 17 -16.41 8.99 -0.98
C CYS A 17 -15.36 7.92 -0.69
N GLN A 18 -14.12 8.12 -1.14
CA GLN A 18 -13.04 7.22 -0.79
C GLN A 18 -12.68 7.51 0.66
N PRO A 19 -13.04 6.64 1.62
CA PRO A 19 -12.68 6.88 3.00
C PRO A 19 -11.15 6.92 3.10
N TYR A 20 -10.64 7.81 3.94
CA TYR A 20 -9.22 7.99 4.26
C TYR A 20 -8.33 8.65 3.19
N LYS A 21 -8.89 9.24 2.13
CA LYS A 21 -8.09 9.98 1.11
C LYS A 21 -7.31 11.16 1.71
N ASP A 22 -7.81 11.78 2.78
CA ASP A 22 -7.20 12.97 3.39
C ASP A 22 -6.39 12.67 4.66
N VAL A 23 -6.22 11.40 5.04
CA VAL A 23 -5.49 11.06 6.28
C VAL A 23 -4.00 10.92 6.00
N VAL A 24 -3.21 11.75 6.68
CA VAL A 24 -1.74 11.71 6.66
C VAL A 24 -1.26 10.91 7.87
N ILE A 25 -0.38 9.94 7.64
CA ILE A 25 0.26 9.14 8.69
C ILE A 25 1.68 9.65 8.93
N ASP A 26 2.10 9.81 10.18
CA ASP A 26 3.48 10.16 10.52
C ASP A 26 4.42 8.96 10.22
N PRO A 27 5.31 9.07 9.22
CA PRO A 27 6.20 7.98 8.84
C PRO A 27 7.30 7.69 9.90
N PHE A 28 7.54 8.60 10.86
CA PHE A 28 8.55 8.45 11.91
C PHE A 28 7.99 7.89 13.23
N ALA A 29 6.69 7.61 13.29
CA ALA A 29 6.02 7.05 14.46
C ALA A 29 5.42 5.65 14.15
N PRO A 30 6.24 4.64 13.83
CA PRO A 30 5.74 3.33 13.42
C PRO A 30 4.97 2.64 14.55
N LYS A 31 3.83 2.04 14.20
CA LYS A 31 3.10 1.10 15.06
C LYS A 31 3.05 -0.28 14.42
N PHE A 32 3.26 -1.29 15.24
CA PHE A 32 3.22 -2.70 14.84
C PHE A 32 2.32 -3.56 15.72
N VAL A 33 1.88 -3.02 16.87
CA VAL A 33 0.99 -3.73 17.78
C VAL A 33 -0.43 -3.75 17.22
N THR A 34 -1.07 -4.90 17.31
CA THR A 34 -2.46 -5.14 16.94
C THR A 34 -3.28 -5.42 18.19
N LEU A 35 -4.57 -5.11 18.14
CA LEU A 35 -5.51 -5.42 19.22
C LEU A 35 -6.44 -6.56 18.80
N ASP A 36 -7.02 -7.27 19.75
CA ASP A 36 -7.99 -8.34 19.45
C ASP A 36 -9.10 -7.86 18.52
N GLN A 37 -9.65 -6.67 18.79
CA GLN A 37 -10.72 -6.08 18.00
C GLN A 37 -10.30 -5.80 16.55
N THR A 38 -9.10 -5.23 16.34
CA THR A 38 -8.62 -4.90 15.00
C THR A 38 -8.23 -6.15 14.21
N ARG A 39 -7.68 -7.17 14.89
CA ARG A 39 -7.41 -8.49 14.29
C ARG A 39 -8.69 -9.21 13.90
N MET A 40 -9.68 -9.26 14.79
CA MET A 40 -10.98 -9.88 14.50
C MET A 40 -11.64 -9.20 13.31
N TYR A 41 -11.62 -7.86 13.27
CA TYR A 41 -12.12 -7.12 12.12
C TYR A 41 -11.36 -7.47 10.83
N PHE A 42 -10.02 -7.45 10.86
CA PHE A 42 -9.22 -7.78 9.68
C PHE A 42 -9.53 -9.19 9.19
N ASN A 43 -9.50 -10.19 10.07
CA ASN A 43 -9.73 -11.59 9.70
C ASN A 43 -11.13 -11.84 9.13
N ASN A 44 -12.16 -11.19 9.70
CA ASN A 44 -13.54 -11.45 9.30
C ASN A 44 -14.00 -10.60 8.10
N VAL A 45 -13.37 -9.45 7.87
CA VAL A 45 -13.84 -8.47 6.87
C VAL A 45 -12.83 -8.21 5.76
N ARG A 46 -11.53 -8.12 6.09
CA ARG A 46 -10.49 -7.69 5.14
C ARG A 46 -9.71 -8.85 4.56
N ALA A 47 -9.41 -9.88 5.34
CA ALA A 47 -8.58 -11.01 4.92
C ALA A 47 -9.14 -11.76 3.71
N THR A 48 -10.46 -11.73 3.46
CA THR A 48 -11.08 -12.31 2.27
C THR A 48 -10.64 -11.69 0.95
N TYR A 49 -10.06 -10.48 0.98
CA TYR A 49 -9.49 -9.79 -0.19
C TYR A 49 -7.99 -10.04 -0.35
N TYR A 50 -7.43 -11.03 0.36
CA TYR A 50 -6.01 -11.32 0.36
C TYR A 50 -5.76 -12.81 0.07
N ASP A 51 -4.76 -13.05 -0.77
CA ASP A 51 -4.14 -14.36 -0.89
C ASP A 51 -3.18 -14.58 0.29
N ILE A 52 -3.20 -15.78 0.84
CA ILE A 52 -2.18 -16.21 1.80
C ILE A 52 -0.97 -16.74 1.02
N ILE A 53 0.19 -16.08 1.18
CA ILE A 53 1.43 -16.56 0.57
C ILE A 53 1.99 -17.70 1.43
N PRO A 54 2.14 -18.92 0.87
CA PRO A 54 2.75 -20.02 1.60
C PRO A 54 4.22 -19.71 1.89
N HIS A 55 4.63 -19.81 3.15
CA HIS A 55 6.02 -19.64 3.52
C HIS A 55 6.57 -20.92 4.16
N LYS A 56 7.51 -21.57 3.47
CA LYS A 56 8.14 -22.83 3.92
C LYS A 56 8.98 -22.71 5.20
N LYS A 57 9.27 -21.50 5.68
CA LYS A 57 10.19 -21.24 6.81
C LYS A 57 9.58 -20.39 7.93
N SER A 58 8.34 -19.94 7.82
CA SER A 58 7.70 -19.29 8.97
C SER A 58 7.34 -20.35 10.00
N SER A 59 7.53 -20.02 11.28
CA SER A 59 6.82 -20.73 12.35
C SER A 59 5.33 -20.77 12.02
N GLU A 60 4.62 -21.81 12.48
CA GLU A 60 3.17 -22.02 12.28
C GLU A 60 2.29 -20.81 12.67
N THR A 61 2.87 -19.76 13.25
CA THR A 61 2.21 -18.56 13.75
C THR A 61 2.33 -17.33 12.84
N THR A 62 3.01 -17.38 11.69
CA THR A 62 3.11 -16.21 10.80
C THR A 62 2.25 -16.40 9.56
N THR A 63 1.42 -15.40 9.24
CA THR A 63 0.63 -15.36 8.00
C THR A 63 1.04 -14.16 7.17
N ILE A 64 1.27 -14.38 5.88
CA ILE A 64 1.64 -13.32 4.91
C ILE A 64 0.46 -13.13 3.97
N TYR A 65 -0.14 -11.96 4.01
CA TYR A 65 -1.28 -11.59 3.19
C TYR A 65 -0.83 -10.71 2.02
N ARG A 66 -1.16 -11.10 0.79
CA ARG A 66 -0.99 -10.29 -0.43
C ARG A 66 -2.36 -9.91 -0.97
N TYR A 67 -2.56 -8.63 -1.23
CA TYR A 67 -3.85 -8.16 -1.75
C TYR A 67 -4.17 -8.82 -3.11
N ASP A 68 -5.35 -9.41 -3.24
CA ASP A 68 -5.75 -10.27 -4.36
C ASP A 68 -5.75 -9.54 -5.72
N LYS A 69 -6.03 -8.24 -5.71
CA LYS A 69 -6.03 -7.36 -6.89
C LYS A 69 -4.68 -6.70 -7.18
N SER A 70 -3.61 -7.13 -6.50
CA SER A 70 -2.26 -6.63 -6.78
C SER A 70 -1.82 -6.93 -8.20
N VAL A 71 -1.13 -5.99 -8.83
CA VAL A 71 -0.54 -6.19 -10.16
C VAL A 71 0.64 -7.16 -10.06
N LEU A 72 0.67 -8.18 -10.92
CA LEU A 72 1.67 -9.26 -10.94
C LEU A 72 2.53 -9.25 -12.21
N ASP A 73 2.75 -8.06 -12.77
CA ASP A 73 3.54 -7.89 -14.00
C ASP A 73 5.04 -7.91 -13.67
N SER A 74 5.81 -8.80 -14.32
CA SER A 74 7.26 -8.90 -14.16
C SER A 74 8.06 -8.04 -15.15
N THR A 75 7.40 -7.41 -16.13
CA THR A 75 8.03 -6.62 -17.20
C THR A 75 8.25 -5.16 -16.84
N LYS A 76 7.70 -4.70 -15.71
CA LYS A 76 7.85 -3.35 -15.16
C LYS A 76 8.13 -3.38 -13.66
N ALA A 77 8.58 -2.26 -13.12
CA ALA A 77 8.86 -2.14 -11.68
C ALA A 77 7.56 -2.16 -10.86
N ILE A 78 7.33 -3.22 -10.10
CA ILE A 78 6.21 -3.34 -9.16
C ILE A 78 6.77 -3.64 -7.77
N ILE A 79 6.41 -2.82 -6.78
CA ILE A 79 6.61 -3.12 -5.35
C ILE A 79 5.26 -3.49 -4.78
N GLN A 80 5.06 -4.76 -4.50
CA GLN A 80 3.89 -5.22 -3.77
C GLN A 80 4.09 -4.95 -2.29
N LEU A 81 2.98 -4.78 -1.58
CA LEU A 81 2.95 -4.72 -0.13
C LEU A 81 2.30 -5.99 0.40
N HIS A 82 2.95 -6.62 1.36
CA HIS A 82 2.37 -7.72 2.11
C HIS A 82 2.12 -7.30 3.54
N ILE A 83 0.96 -7.67 4.09
CA ILE A 83 0.70 -7.57 5.52
C ILE A 83 1.21 -8.87 6.14
N VAL A 84 2.22 -8.78 6.99
CA VAL A 84 2.72 -9.91 7.76
C VAL A 84 2.10 -9.84 9.15
N SER A 85 1.36 -10.87 9.53
CA SER A 85 0.72 -10.97 10.84
C SER A 85 1.37 -12.10 11.65
N ILE A 86 1.65 -11.81 12.92
CA ILE A 86 2.16 -12.77 13.90
C ILE A 86 1.20 -12.71 15.11
N PRO A 87 0.07 -13.44 15.09
CA PRO A 87 -0.94 -13.37 16.15
C PRO A 87 -0.41 -13.72 17.53
N SER A 88 0.55 -14.66 17.63
CA SER A 88 1.16 -15.04 18.91
C SER A 88 1.98 -13.93 19.58
N LYS A 89 2.26 -12.83 18.87
CA LYS A 89 2.99 -11.66 19.39
C LYS A 89 2.15 -10.39 19.34
N ASP A 90 0.86 -10.50 19.04
CA ASP A 90 -0.02 -9.36 18.80
C ASP A 90 0.56 -8.36 17.79
N ASN A 91 1.30 -8.83 16.78
CA ASN A 91 2.10 -7.97 15.92
C ASN A 91 1.73 -8.11 14.45
N ALA A 92 1.72 -6.99 13.72
CA ALA A 92 1.70 -6.97 12.28
C ALA A 92 2.63 -5.88 11.72
N PHE A 93 3.18 -6.13 10.54
CA PHE A 93 4.02 -5.17 9.84
C PHE A 93 3.84 -5.27 8.33
N ILE A 94 4.22 -4.20 7.63
CA ILE A 94 4.29 -4.18 6.18
C ILE A 94 5.63 -4.71 5.71
N MET A 95 5.56 -5.60 4.73
CA MET A 95 6.72 -6.08 4.00
C MET A 95 6.67 -5.61 2.55
N LEU A 96 7.70 -4.90 2.12
CA LEU A 96 7.93 -4.58 0.71
C LEU A 96 8.36 -5.85 -0.03
N ALA A 97 7.67 -6.15 -1.12
CA ALA A 97 7.94 -7.28 -1.99
C ALA A 97 8.17 -6.76 -3.42
N PRO A 98 9.36 -6.22 -3.72
CA PRO A 98 9.74 -5.87 -5.08
C PRO A 98 9.71 -7.12 -5.97
N ASN A 99 9.14 -6.99 -7.16
CA ASN A 99 9.08 -8.07 -8.14
C ASN A 99 10.47 -8.36 -8.77
N PRO A 100 10.62 -9.42 -9.59
CA PRO A 100 11.89 -9.76 -10.21
C PRO A 100 12.51 -8.67 -11.10
N PHE A 101 11.74 -7.67 -11.53
CA PHE A 101 12.25 -6.53 -12.32
C PHE A 101 13.35 -5.75 -11.58
N PHE A 102 13.32 -5.74 -10.25
CA PHE A 102 14.34 -5.13 -9.40
C PHE A 102 15.65 -5.94 -9.33
N LYS A 103 15.75 -7.12 -9.92
CA LYS A 103 17.00 -7.93 -9.99
C LYS A 103 17.71 -8.13 -8.63
N GLY A 104 16.96 -8.10 -7.52
CA GLY A 104 17.50 -8.22 -6.17
C GLY A 104 18.18 -6.96 -5.60
N TYR A 105 18.07 -5.80 -6.24
CA TYR A 105 18.54 -4.54 -5.66
C TYR A 105 17.81 -4.27 -4.34
N GLN A 106 18.60 -4.00 -3.31
CA GLN A 106 18.14 -3.77 -1.93
C GLN A 106 17.99 -2.29 -1.59
N HIS A 107 18.16 -1.41 -2.56
CA HIS A 107 18.00 0.02 -2.41
C HIS A 107 17.33 0.57 -3.66
N PHE A 108 16.40 1.50 -3.48
CA PHE A 108 15.72 2.17 -4.57
C PHE A 108 15.25 3.54 -4.12
N THR A 109 15.11 4.45 -5.08
CA THR A 109 14.63 5.81 -4.85
C THR A 109 13.39 6.05 -5.68
N VAL A 110 12.28 6.41 -5.03
CA VAL A 110 11.09 6.90 -5.72
C VAL A 110 11.22 8.40 -5.90
N TYR A 111 11.23 8.85 -7.15
CA TYR A 111 11.11 10.27 -7.49
C TYR A 111 9.64 10.59 -7.71
N TRP A 112 9.22 11.74 -7.22
CA TRP A 112 7.87 12.22 -7.44
C TRP A 112 7.89 13.67 -7.93
N LYS A 113 6.90 14.00 -8.76
CA LYS A 113 6.65 15.36 -9.24
C LYS A 113 5.15 15.64 -9.15
N ASN A 114 4.79 16.74 -8.52
CA ASN A 114 3.44 17.26 -8.60
C ASN A 114 3.32 18.15 -9.85
N THR A 115 2.46 17.79 -10.79
CA THR A 115 2.37 18.47 -12.09
C THR A 115 1.73 19.86 -12.00
N ASP A 116 0.92 20.10 -10.98
CA ASP A 116 0.22 21.37 -10.77
C ASP A 116 1.12 22.44 -10.14
N THR A 117 1.88 22.05 -9.11
CA THR A 117 2.74 22.96 -8.33
C THR A 117 4.19 22.96 -8.78
N ASN A 118 4.58 22.04 -9.67
CA ASN A 118 5.97 21.74 -10.04
C ASN A 118 6.89 21.34 -8.88
N GLN A 119 6.33 21.00 -7.72
CA GLN A 119 7.11 20.45 -6.61
C GLN A 119 7.69 19.08 -6.99
N ILE A 120 8.92 18.85 -6.59
CA ILE A 120 9.62 17.60 -6.78
C ILE A 120 10.18 17.11 -5.45
N GLY A 121 10.37 15.81 -5.35
CA GLY A 121 11.09 15.22 -4.23
C GLY A 121 11.47 13.78 -4.50
N GLU A 122 12.08 13.18 -3.50
CA GLU A 122 12.51 11.80 -3.54
C GLU A 122 12.27 11.11 -2.21
N ILE A 123 11.98 9.82 -2.28
CA ILE A 123 11.84 8.92 -1.14
C ILE A 123 12.86 7.81 -1.34
N ARG A 124 13.79 7.67 -0.39
CA ARG A 124 14.88 6.71 -0.48
C ARG A 124 14.58 5.50 0.39
N TYR A 125 14.70 4.32 -0.20
CA TYR A 125 14.67 3.06 0.53
C TYR A 125 16.02 2.39 0.52
N LYS A 126 16.41 1.89 1.68
CA LYS A 126 17.45 0.89 1.84
C LYS A 126 16.83 -0.27 2.62
N GLN A 127 17.05 -1.49 2.16
CA GLN A 127 16.51 -2.67 2.80
C GLN A 127 16.93 -2.70 4.27
N GLY A 128 15.93 -2.86 5.12
CA GLY A 128 16.07 -2.77 6.55
C GLY A 128 14.93 -3.48 7.27
N GLY A 129 14.78 -3.16 8.56
CA GLY A 129 13.80 -3.79 9.43
C GLY A 129 12.37 -3.32 9.17
N MET A 130 11.46 -3.69 10.07
CA MET A 130 10.07 -3.23 10.05
C MET A 130 9.94 -1.70 10.01
N PRO A 131 10.75 -0.92 10.78
CA PRO A 131 10.69 0.55 10.73
C PRO A 131 11.05 1.14 9.36
N ASP A 132 12.09 0.63 8.69
CA ASP A 132 12.53 1.14 7.39
C ASP A 132 11.48 0.87 6.30
N GLN A 133 10.82 -0.28 6.38
CA GLN A 133 9.73 -0.64 5.47
C GLN A 133 8.47 0.19 5.72
N PHE A 134 8.13 0.43 6.99
CA PHE A 134 7.04 1.32 7.37
C PHE A 134 7.28 2.75 6.87
N LEU A 135 8.48 3.30 7.13
CA LEU A 135 8.87 4.66 6.73
C LEU A 135 8.65 4.85 5.23
N PHE A 136 9.30 4.01 4.40
CA PHE A 136 9.18 4.11 2.95
C PHE A 136 7.73 3.97 2.47
N ALA A 137 7.01 2.94 2.93
CA ALA A 137 5.64 2.70 2.48
C ALA A 137 4.72 3.86 2.87
N THR A 138 4.93 4.45 4.04
CA THR A 138 4.12 5.55 4.56
C THR A 138 4.39 6.86 3.84
N GLU A 139 5.65 7.17 3.52
CA GLU A 139 5.98 8.34 2.69
C GLU A 139 5.32 8.24 1.32
N VAL A 140 5.35 7.06 0.68
CA VAL A 140 4.68 6.83 -0.60
C VAL A 140 3.16 6.96 -0.45
N TYR A 141 2.56 6.40 0.61
CA TYR A 141 1.13 6.51 0.90
C TYR A 141 0.66 7.96 1.04
N ASN A 142 1.41 8.78 1.80
CA ASN A 142 1.07 10.18 2.00
C ASN A 142 1.10 10.97 0.69
N LEU A 143 1.92 10.57 -0.28
CA LEU A 143 1.91 11.16 -1.62
C LEU A 143 0.75 10.62 -2.48
N LEU A 144 0.37 9.35 -2.35
CA LEU A 144 -0.74 8.75 -3.09
C LEU A 144 -2.09 9.41 -2.78
N ASN A 145 -2.19 10.06 -1.62
CA ASN A 145 -3.36 10.83 -1.21
C ASN A 145 -3.45 12.20 -1.89
N LYS A 146 -2.36 12.67 -2.53
CA LYS A 146 -2.34 13.91 -3.31
C LYS A 146 -2.73 13.63 -4.76
N GLU A 147 -3.38 14.60 -5.38
CA GLU A 147 -3.68 14.56 -6.80
C GLU A 147 -2.44 14.96 -7.63
N ASP A 148 -2.44 14.55 -8.90
CA ASP A 148 -1.49 15.03 -9.91
C ASP A 148 -0.01 14.77 -9.59
N ILE A 149 0.26 13.63 -8.94
CA ILE A 149 1.61 13.13 -8.69
C ILE A 149 2.02 12.10 -9.74
N GLU A 150 3.10 12.38 -10.45
CA GLU A 150 3.84 11.43 -11.28
C GLU A 150 4.94 10.76 -10.46
N TYR A 151 5.16 9.45 -10.66
CA TYR A 151 6.21 8.71 -9.97
C TYR A 151 7.13 7.99 -10.95
N GLU A 152 8.41 8.02 -10.62
CA GLU A 152 9.44 7.17 -11.20
C GLU A 152 10.19 6.47 -10.08
N ILE A 153 10.80 5.33 -10.39
CA ILE A 153 11.66 4.63 -9.44
C ILE A 153 13.01 4.33 -10.08
N SER A 154 14.08 4.52 -9.30
CA SER A 154 15.43 4.14 -9.68
C SER A 154 16.01 3.05 -8.78
N PHE A 155 16.81 2.19 -9.38
CA PHE A 155 17.63 1.17 -8.72
C PHE A 155 18.74 0.74 -9.68
N GLY A 156 19.97 0.59 -9.18
CA GLY A 156 21.14 0.46 -10.06
C GLY A 156 21.18 1.60 -11.09
N ASP A 157 21.39 1.25 -12.36
CA ASP A 157 21.39 2.20 -13.48
C ASP A 157 20.02 2.33 -14.18
N THR A 158 18.96 1.76 -13.60
CA THR A 158 17.60 1.79 -14.15
C THR A 158 16.80 2.91 -13.51
N ARG A 159 16.12 3.72 -14.33
CA ARG A 159 15.06 4.65 -13.91
C ARG A 159 13.85 4.40 -14.80
N THR A 160 12.70 4.15 -14.19
CA THR A 160 11.50 3.69 -14.93
C THR A 160 10.22 4.24 -14.27
N PRO A 161 9.10 4.34 -15.01
CA PRO A 161 7.83 4.73 -14.42
C PRO A 161 7.39 3.79 -13.29
N PHE A 162 6.77 4.34 -12.26
CA PHE A 162 6.29 3.62 -11.07
C PHE A 162 4.87 4.08 -10.73
N LEU A 163 4.03 3.20 -10.17
CA LEU A 163 2.66 3.52 -9.75
C LEU A 163 1.89 4.32 -10.82
N THR A 164 1.98 3.91 -12.09
CA THR A 164 1.42 4.67 -13.23
C THR A 164 -0.05 4.41 -13.43
N THR A 165 -0.54 3.26 -12.95
CA THR A 165 -1.94 2.87 -13.12
C THR A 165 -2.74 3.06 -11.84
N LEU A 166 -4.04 3.33 -11.99
CA LEU A 166 -4.97 3.41 -10.86
C LEU A 166 -4.99 2.11 -10.04
N GLN A 167 -4.82 0.95 -10.70
CA GLN A 167 -4.78 -0.34 -10.02
C GLN A 167 -3.54 -0.47 -9.12
N GLU A 168 -2.36 -0.09 -9.60
CA GLU A 168 -1.13 -0.09 -8.80
C GLU A 168 -1.24 0.82 -7.58
N ARG A 169 -1.70 2.06 -7.80
CA ARG A 169 -1.92 3.05 -6.73
C ARG A 169 -2.91 2.54 -5.70
N ASN A 170 -4.03 1.98 -6.14
CA ASN A 170 -5.05 1.44 -5.24
C ASN A 170 -4.58 0.20 -4.48
N ALA A 171 -3.86 -0.73 -5.11
CA ALA A 171 -3.33 -1.89 -4.42
C ALA A 171 -2.35 -1.47 -3.31
N PHE A 172 -1.47 -0.52 -3.60
CA PHE A 172 -0.53 0.04 -2.62
C PHE A 172 -1.28 0.75 -1.48
N ARG A 173 -2.19 1.68 -1.82
CA ARG A 173 -2.95 2.47 -0.85
C ARG A 173 -3.85 1.61 0.02
N LEU A 174 -4.68 0.74 -0.56
CA LEU A 174 -5.64 -0.08 0.19
C LEU A 174 -4.93 -1.04 1.14
N THR A 175 -3.79 -1.61 0.73
CA THR A 175 -3.00 -2.46 1.60
C THR A 175 -2.52 -1.72 2.84
N LEU A 176 -2.09 -0.46 2.68
CA LEU A 176 -1.66 0.37 3.80
C LEU A 176 -2.82 0.84 4.67
N VAL A 177 -3.97 1.22 4.10
CA VAL A 177 -5.17 1.53 4.87
C VAL A 177 -5.55 0.35 5.76
N ASP A 178 -5.60 -0.87 5.21
CA ASP A 178 -5.96 -2.06 5.96
C ASP A 178 -4.95 -2.39 7.05
N PHE A 179 -3.65 -2.23 6.76
CA PHE A 179 -2.59 -2.35 7.75
C PHE A 179 -2.69 -1.30 8.86
N TYR A 180 -2.86 -0.03 8.54
CA TYR A 180 -2.95 1.05 9.52
C TYR A 180 -4.15 0.87 10.45
N ARG A 181 -5.29 0.41 9.93
CA ARG A 181 -6.44 0.02 10.75
C ARG A 181 -6.10 -1.16 11.67
N LEU A 182 -5.41 -2.16 11.13
CA LEU A 182 -4.97 -3.33 11.90
C LEU A 182 -4.06 -2.92 13.09
N VAL A 183 -3.19 -1.93 12.92
CA VAL A 183 -2.26 -1.44 13.96
C VAL A 183 -2.71 -0.16 14.69
N THR A 184 -4.00 0.22 14.61
CA THR A 184 -4.58 1.38 15.33
C THR A 184 -3.94 2.74 14.99
N LEU A 185 -3.57 2.92 13.73
CA LEU A 185 -3.21 4.21 13.15
C LEU A 185 -4.38 4.89 12.41
N LEU A 186 -5.40 4.10 12.06
CA LEU A 186 -6.69 4.54 11.50
C LEU A 186 -7.87 3.93 12.29
#